data_AF-Q0ZNS4-F1
#
_entry.id   AF-Q0ZNS4-F1
#
_cell.length_a   1.000
_cell.length_b   1.000
_cell.length_c   1.000
_cell.angle_alpha   90.00
_cell.angle_beta   90.00
_cell.angle_gamma   90.00
#
_symmetry.space_group_name_H-M   'P 1'
#
loop_
_entity.id
_entity.type
_entity.pdbx_description
1 polymer ?
#
loop_
_entity_poly.entity_id
_entity_poly.type
_entity_poly.pdbx_seq_one_letter_code
_entity_poly.pdbx_strand_id
1 'polypeptide(L)'
;MCSQLTGNEMLNLYEIINKMLNEHEKAMLKIIYSKNGSSTKEILDLFGSHTLGYKALKGLEEKGLIIRVNGKQRARNIFLTNYGKMVYQLLYVDEHKQHENQCLKREQLTKPKISWTTIGDEKYITGGDFFKCYEWCESQGKHKDDFDKCVKECLGIKR
;
A
#
# COMPACT_ATOMS: atom_id res chain seq x y z
N MET A 1 6.44 26.76 -3.68
CA MET A 1 6.66 26.58 -2.23
C MET A 1 6.16 25.20 -1.89
N CYS A 2 7.06 24.32 -1.41
CA CYS A 2 6.70 22.95 -1.06
C CYS A 2 5.66 22.97 0.05
N SER A 3 4.45 22.45 -0.20
CA SER A 3 3.59 22.01 0.89
C SER A 3 4.28 20.81 1.53
N GLN A 4 5.00 21.10 2.61
CA GLN A 4 5.44 20.11 3.57
C GLN A 4 4.15 19.55 4.19
N LEU A 5 3.96 18.22 4.14
CA LEU A 5 3.18 17.61 5.22
C LEU A 5 3.88 18.07 6.49
N THR A 6 3.18 18.87 7.28
CA THR A 6 3.76 19.38 8.52
C THR A 6 4.15 18.15 9.36
N GLY A 7 5.25 18.22 10.12
CA GLY A 7 5.69 17.08 10.94
C GLY A 7 4.54 16.45 11.76
N ASN A 8 3.56 17.27 12.17
CA ASN A 8 2.33 16.86 12.82
C ASN A 8 1.40 15.92 12.02
N GLU A 9 1.28 16.08 10.69
CA GLU A 9 0.38 15.25 9.86
C GLU A 9 0.97 13.86 9.58
N MET A 10 2.29 13.79 9.37
CA MET A 10 3.04 12.53 9.27
C MET A 10 3.05 11.76 10.60
N LEU A 11 3.28 12.45 11.72
CA LEU A 11 3.17 11.88 13.07
C LEU A 11 1.78 11.29 13.33
N ASN A 12 0.72 11.97 12.88
CA ASN A 12 -0.66 11.50 13.05
C ASN A 12 -0.93 10.24 12.21
N LEU A 13 -0.48 10.18 10.95
CA LEU A 13 -0.67 9.01 10.10
C LEU A 13 0.11 7.79 10.61
N TYR A 14 1.36 7.99 11.04
CA TYR A 14 2.17 6.94 11.67
C TYR A 14 1.49 6.43 12.94
N GLU A 15 1.02 7.32 13.82
CA GLU A 15 0.31 6.92 15.03
C GLU A 15 -0.96 6.13 14.75
N ILE A 16 -1.76 6.56 13.77
CA ILE A 16 -2.99 5.87 13.37
C ILE A 16 -2.65 4.46 12.87
N ILE A 17 -1.66 4.32 11.99
CA ILE A 17 -1.24 3.03 11.43
C ILE A 17 -0.61 2.13 12.53
N ASN A 18 0.18 2.71 13.43
CA ASN A 18 0.81 1.99 14.53
C ASN A 18 -0.21 1.49 15.57
N LYS A 19 -1.33 2.23 15.77
CA LYS A 19 -2.47 1.82 16.60
C LYS A 19 -3.42 0.85 15.89
N MET A 20 -3.48 0.89 14.55
CA MET A 20 -4.31 0.02 13.73
C MET A 20 -3.84 -1.45 13.81
N LEU A 21 -2.55 -1.69 13.98
CA LEU A 21 -1.98 -3.05 14.05
C LEU A 21 -1.59 -3.42 15.48
N ASN A 22 -1.97 -4.63 15.90
CA ASN A 22 -1.45 -5.20 17.15
C ASN A 22 -0.04 -5.80 16.94
N GLU A 23 0.63 -6.16 18.04
CA GLU A 23 2.01 -6.66 17.99
C GLU A 23 2.17 -7.97 17.21
N HIS A 24 1.17 -8.85 17.24
CA HIS A 24 1.18 -10.08 16.45
C HIS A 24 1.01 -9.80 14.95
N GLU A 25 0.17 -8.85 14.58
CA GLU A 25 -0.02 -8.40 13.20
C GLU A 25 1.24 -7.70 12.66
N LYS A 26 1.89 -6.86 13.47
CA LYS A 26 3.18 -6.23 13.13
C LYS A 26 4.27 -7.27 12.90
N ALA A 27 4.41 -8.24 13.80
CA ALA A 27 5.36 -9.34 13.64
C ALA A 27 5.07 -10.16 12.38
N MET A 28 3.80 -10.49 12.15
CA MET A 28 3.37 -11.23 10.95
C MET A 28 3.65 -10.44 9.66
N LEU A 29 3.40 -9.13 9.65
CA LEU A 29 3.64 -8.25 8.51
C LEU A 29 5.13 -8.26 8.11
N LYS A 30 6.06 -8.27 9.08
CA LYS A 30 7.50 -8.42 8.83
C LYS A 30 7.85 -9.74 8.15
N ILE A 31 7.29 -10.84 8.62
CA ILE A 31 7.51 -12.17 8.03
C ILE A 31 7.02 -12.18 6.58
N ILE A 32 5.79 -11.73 6.34
CA ILE A 32 5.19 -11.72 4.99
C ILE A 32 5.97 -10.79 4.06
N TYR A 33 6.46 -9.64 4.53
CA TYR A 33 7.32 -8.77 3.72
C TYR A 33 8.58 -9.49 3.23
N SER A 34 9.26 -10.24 4.12
CA SER A 34 10.46 -11.01 3.76
C SER A 34 10.19 -12.27 2.94
N LYS A 35 8.98 -12.82 3.00
CA LYS A 35 8.58 -14.11 2.40
C LYS A 35 7.37 -13.97 1.48
N ASN A 36 7.24 -12.82 0.82
CA ASN A 36 6.08 -12.51 -0.01
C ASN A 36 5.85 -13.57 -1.09
N GLY A 37 4.63 -14.09 -1.19
CA GLY A 37 4.24 -15.16 -2.11
C GLY A 37 4.43 -16.58 -1.58
N SER A 38 4.98 -16.75 -0.37
CA SER A 38 5.13 -18.07 0.27
C SER A 38 3.79 -18.64 0.72
N SER A 39 3.76 -19.95 0.96
CA SER A 39 2.56 -20.64 1.42
C SER A 39 2.17 -20.23 2.84
N THR A 40 0.87 -20.34 3.16
CA THR A 40 0.34 -20.08 4.51
C THR A 40 1.04 -20.94 5.55
N LYS A 41 1.36 -22.19 5.21
CA LYS A 41 2.09 -23.10 6.10
C LYS A 41 3.48 -22.56 6.43
N GLU A 42 4.27 -22.21 5.43
CA GLU A 42 5.63 -21.67 5.62
C GLU A 42 5.61 -20.38 6.46
N ILE A 43 4.65 -19.48 6.20
CA ILE A 43 4.50 -18.24 6.96
C ILE A 43 4.18 -18.52 8.44
N LEU A 44 3.29 -19.47 8.72
CA LEU A 44 2.91 -19.83 10.09
C LEU A 44 4.03 -20.57 10.84
N ASP A 45 4.78 -21.42 10.14
CA ASP A 45 5.92 -22.13 10.70
C ASP A 45 7.01 -21.13 11.12
N LEU A 46 7.25 -20.08 10.33
CA LEU A 46 8.16 -18.98 10.67
C LEU A 46 7.65 -18.10 11.83
N PHE A 47 6.33 -17.98 12.00
CA PHE A 47 5.75 -17.21 13.09
C PHE A 47 5.86 -17.92 14.45
N GLY A 48 6.01 -19.25 14.46
CA GLY A 48 6.23 -20.04 15.68
C GLY A 48 4.98 -20.34 16.51
N SER A 49 3.81 -19.78 16.16
CA SER A 49 2.52 -20.11 16.77
C SER A 49 1.41 -20.16 15.73
N HIS A 50 0.86 -21.35 15.49
CA HIS A 50 -0.20 -21.52 14.49
C HIS A 50 -1.47 -20.76 14.87
N THR A 51 -1.94 -20.86 16.12
CA THR A 51 -3.18 -20.21 16.57
C THR A 51 -3.10 -18.69 16.51
N LEU A 52 -2.03 -18.10 17.05
CA LEU A 52 -1.83 -16.64 17.01
C LEU A 52 -1.51 -16.16 15.59
N GLY A 53 -0.75 -16.94 14.83
CA GLY A 53 -0.42 -16.65 13.44
C GLY A 53 -1.66 -16.61 12.55
N TYR A 54 -2.59 -17.55 12.69
CA TYR A 54 -3.85 -17.52 11.94
C TYR A 54 -4.70 -16.29 12.29
N LYS A 55 -4.76 -15.91 13.57
CA LYS A 55 -5.46 -14.68 14.01
C LYS A 55 -4.81 -13.43 13.40
N ALA A 56 -3.48 -13.34 13.43
CA ALA A 56 -2.74 -12.24 12.84
C ALA A 56 -2.93 -12.17 11.31
N LEU A 57 -2.85 -13.30 10.60
CA LEU A 57 -3.12 -13.34 9.16
C LEU A 57 -4.54 -12.88 8.83
N LYS A 58 -5.54 -13.35 9.57
CA LYS A 58 -6.93 -12.94 9.38
C LYS A 58 -7.07 -11.43 9.61
N GLY A 59 -6.48 -10.90 10.68
CA GLY A 59 -6.51 -9.47 10.99
C GLY A 59 -5.83 -8.59 9.94
N LEU A 60 -4.72 -9.03 9.35
CA LEU A 60 -4.04 -8.33 8.24
C LEU A 60 -4.86 -8.38 6.93
N GLU A 61 -5.54 -9.49 6.68
CA GLU A 61 -6.38 -9.70 5.50
C GLU A 61 -7.66 -8.85 5.57
N GLU A 62 -8.32 -8.81 6.72
CA GLU A 62 -9.49 -7.93 6.97
C GLU A 62 -9.14 -6.44 6.84
N LYS A 63 -7.89 -6.06 7.15
CA LYS A 63 -7.37 -4.70 6.97
C LYS A 63 -6.85 -4.43 5.54
N GLY A 64 -6.97 -5.39 4.63
CA GLY A 64 -6.54 -5.25 3.23
C GLY A 64 -5.04 -5.15 3.02
N LEU A 65 -4.21 -5.52 4.01
CA LEU A 65 -2.76 -5.47 3.92
C LEU A 65 -2.17 -6.67 3.17
N ILE A 66 -2.89 -7.79 3.19
CA ILE A 66 -2.52 -9.02 2.49
C ILE A 66 -3.71 -9.59 1.72
N ILE A 67 -3.39 -10.42 0.74
CA ILE A 67 -4.34 -11.29 0.05
C ILE A 67 -3.83 -12.72 0.06
N ARG A 68 -4.76 -13.68 0.12
CA ARG A 68 -4.45 -15.09 -0.08
C ARG A 68 -4.88 -15.53 -1.46
N VAL A 69 -3.97 -16.14 -2.19
CA VAL A 69 -4.21 -16.65 -3.54
C VAL A 69 -4.03 -18.16 -3.52
N ASN A 70 -4.93 -18.87 -4.19
CA ASN A 70 -4.80 -20.32 -4.36
C ASN A 70 -3.59 -20.62 -5.24
N GLY A 71 -2.65 -21.40 -4.70
CA GLY A 71 -1.46 -21.89 -5.38
C GLY A 71 -1.65 -23.30 -5.95
N LYS A 72 -0.56 -23.85 -6.48
CA LYS A 72 -0.51 -25.26 -6.91
C LYS A 72 -0.68 -26.18 -5.69
N GLN A 73 -1.28 -27.36 -5.90
CA GLN A 73 -1.48 -28.40 -4.86
C GLN A 73 -2.32 -27.98 -3.63
N ARG A 74 -3.36 -27.16 -3.81
CA ARG A 74 -4.25 -26.67 -2.73
C ARG A 74 -3.55 -25.83 -1.65
N ALA A 75 -2.30 -25.41 -1.85
CA ALA A 75 -1.65 -24.45 -0.99
C ALA A 75 -2.30 -23.06 -1.15
N ARG A 76 -2.39 -22.28 -0.07
CA ARG A 76 -2.77 -20.86 -0.12
C ARG A 76 -1.53 -20.01 0.05
N ASN A 77 -1.14 -19.28 -0.99
CA ASN A 77 0.01 -18.40 -0.97
C ASN A 77 -0.41 -17.01 -0.48
N ILE A 78 0.45 -16.35 0.28
CA ILE A 78 0.16 -15.07 0.91
C ILE A 78 0.97 -13.98 0.22
N PHE A 79 0.28 -12.93 -0.23
CA PHE A 79 0.91 -11.78 -0.88
C PHE A 79 0.56 -10.48 -0.15
N LEU A 80 1.55 -9.60 -0.01
CA LEU A 80 1.32 -8.21 0.37
C LEU A 80 0.60 -7.46 -0.75
N THR A 81 -0.42 -6.71 -0.36
CA THR A 81 -1.02 -5.70 -1.24
C THR A 81 -0.08 -4.51 -1.36
N ASN A 82 -0.34 -3.61 -2.32
CA ASN A 82 0.38 -2.35 -2.40
C ASN A 82 0.18 -1.51 -1.13
N TYR A 83 -1.03 -1.56 -0.55
CA TYR A 83 -1.33 -0.92 0.74
C TYR A 83 -0.52 -1.53 1.88
N GLY A 84 -0.41 -2.87 1.94
CA GLY A 84 0.44 -3.57 2.92
C GLY A 84 1.91 -3.21 2.84
N LYS A 85 2.46 -3.04 1.62
CA LYS A 85 3.85 -2.58 1.42
C LYS A 85 4.06 -1.15 1.91
N MET A 86 3.11 -0.25 1.63
CA MET A 86 3.17 1.14 2.11
C MET A 86 3.12 1.20 3.63
N VAL A 87 2.18 0.48 4.26
CA VAL A 87 2.09 0.38 5.73
C VAL A 87 3.37 -0.18 6.32
N TYR A 88 3.95 -1.22 5.71
CA TYR A 88 5.24 -1.74 6.14
C TYR A 88 6.36 -0.70 6.05
N GLN A 89 6.42 0.06 4.96
CA GLN A 89 7.42 1.12 4.78
C GLN A 89 7.25 2.23 5.82
N LEU A 90 6.02 2.66 6.09
CA LEU A 90 5.74 3.67 7.11
C LEU A 90 6.11 3.19 8.53
N LEU A 91 5.97 1.90 8.82
CA LEU A 91 6.27 1.35 10.15
C LEU A 91 7.76 1.05 10.37
N TYR A 92 8.52 0.74 9.33
CA TYR A 92 9.86 0.14 9.46
C TYR A 92 10.95 0.78 8.61
N VAL A 93 10.65 1.77 7.77
CA VAL A 93 11.67 2.55 7.07
C VAL A 93 11.94 3.82 7.87
N ASP A 94 13.19 3.96 8.29
CA ASP A 94 13.76 5.09 9.04
C ASP A 94 13.35 6.46 8.43
N GLU A 95 12.93 7.41 9.27
CA GLU A 95 12.50 8.76 8.87
C GLU A 95 13.58 9.46 8.01
N HIS A 96 14.85 9.17 8.26
CA HIS A 96 15.99 9.69 7.50
C HIS A 96 16.04 9.22 6.03
N LYS A 97 15.49 8.04 5.69
CA LYS A 97 15.53 7.48 4.31
C LYS A 97 14.31 7.85 3.46
N GLN A 98 13.22 8.30 4.08
CA GLN A 98 12.07 8.85 3.35
C GLN A 98 12.39 10.22 2.74
N HIS A 99 13.17 11.05 3.44
CA HIS A 99 13.50 12.40 2.96
C HIS A 99 14.40 12.39 1.72
N GLU A 100 15.38 11.47 1.66
CA GLU A 100 16.26 11.32 0.50
C GLU A 100 15.54 10.74 -0.72
N ASN A 101 14.68 9.72 -0.54
CA ASN A 101 13.94 9.12 -1.66
C ASN A 101 12.80 9.99 -2.20
N GLN A 102 12.20 10.85 -1.37
CA GLN A 102 11.18 11.81 -1.83
C GLN A 102 11.80 13.03 -2.52
N CYS A 103 12.97 13.52 -2.07
CA CYS A 103 13.67 14.61 -2.76
C CYS A 103 14.17 14.18 -4.15
N LEU A 104 14.73 12.98 -4.29
CA LEU A 104 15.21 12.47 -5.59
C LEU A 104 14.09 12.13 -6.59
N LYS A 105 12.84 11.94 -6.14
CA LYS A 105 11.68 11.68 -7.02
C LYS A 105 10.83 12.91 -7.37
N ARG A 106 11.04 14.05 -6.71
CA ARG A 106 10.29 15.29 -6.99
C ARG A 106 10.82 16.07 -8.19
N GLU A 107 11.96 15.69 -8.75
CA GLU A 107 12.42 16.21 -10.02
C GLU A 107 11.55 15.64 -11.16
N GLN A 108 10.46 16.37 -11.42
CA GLN A 108 9.60 16.29 -12.60
C GLN A 108 8.77 15.01 -12.78
N LEU A 109 7.81 14.77 -11.88
CA LEU A 109 6.69 13.87 -12.15
C LEU A 109 5.80 14.47 -13.25
N THR A 110 6.03 14.09 -14.50
CA THR A 110 5.13 14.39 -15.64
C THR A 110 3.79 13.69 -15.45
N LYS A 111 2.70 14.26 -16.01
CA LYS A 111 1.37 13.63 -15.97
C LYS A 111 1.46 12.17 -16.45
N PRO A 112 1.05 11.19 -15.63
CA PRO A 112 1.24 9.79 -15.98
C PRO A 112 0.32 9.38 -17.14
N LYS A 113 0.82 8.50 -18.01
CA LYS A 113 0.02 7.86 -19.06
C LYS A 113 -0.69 6.65 -18.46
N ILE A 114 -2.02 6.66 -18.51
CA ILE A 114 -2.88 5.63 -17.93
C ILE A 114 -3.35 4.66 -19.00
N SER A 115 -3.28 3.36 -18.72
CA SER A 115 -3.76 2.31 -19.63
C SER A 115 -5.06 1.73 -19.11
N TRP A 116 -6.12 1.86 -19.91
CA TRP A 116 -7.42 1.26 -19.62
C TRP A 116 -7.48 -0.13 -20.23
N THR A 117 -7.86 -1.12 -19.42
CA THR A 117 -8.16 -2.47 -19.87
C THR A 117 -9.67 -2.63 -19.94
N THR A 118 -10.19 -3.10 -21.06
CA THR A 118 -11.63 -3.35 -21.22
C THR A 118 -11.87 -4.86 -21.16
N ILE A 119 -12.78 -5.31 -20.29
CA ILE A 119 -13.19 -6.70 -20.17
C ILE A 119 -14.72 -6.72 -20.26
N GLY A 120 -15.26 -7.26 -21.36
CA GLY A 120 -16.68 -7.09 -21.68
C GLY A 120 -17.01 -5.61 -21.91
N ASP A 121 -18.05 -5.12 -21.24
CA ASP A 121 -18.48 -3.71 -21.27
C ASP A 121 -17.86 -2.85 -20.16
N GLU A 122 -17.07 -3.46 -19.28
CA GLU A 122 -16.46 -2.78 -18.14
C GLU A 122 -15.02 -2.34 -18.43
N LYS A 123 -14.69 -1.11 -17.99
CA LYS A 123 -13.36 -0.51 -18.13
C LYS A 123 -12.66 -0.48 -16.78
N TYR A 124 -11.45 -1.02 -16.73
CA TYR A 124 -10.64 -1.12 -15.53
C TYR A 124 -9.30 -0.41 -15.72
N ILE A 125 -8.77 0.11 -14.62
CA ILE A 125 -7.38 0.56 -14.50
C ILE A 125 -6.66 -0.35 -13.51
N THR A 126 -5.34 -0.44 -13.64
CA THR A 126 -4.54 -1.12 -12.61
C THR A 126 -4.43 -0.23 -11.37
N GLY A 127 -4.29 -0.85 -10.19
CA GLY A 127 -4.01 -0.09 -8.97
C GLY A 127 -2.73 0.76 -9.09
N GLY A 128 -1.72 0.27 -9.82
CA GLY A 128 -0.50 1.04 -10.10
C GLY A 128 -0.75 2.32 -10.90
N ASP A 129 -1.64 2.29 -11.89
CA ASP A 129 -2.00 3.47 -12.68
C ASP A 129 -2.85 4.48 -11.87
N PHE A 130 -3.72 4.00 -10.99
CA PHE A 130 -4.40 4.86 -10.01
C PHE A 130 -3.39 5.60 -9.12
N PHE A 131 -2.39 4.89 -8.58
CA PHE A 131 -1.39 5.49 -7.70
C PHE A 131 -0.49 6.50 -8.41
N LYS A 132 -0.11 6.28 -9.67
CA LYS A 132 0.62 7.28 -10.46
C LYS A 132 -0.17 8.60 -10.55
N CYS A 133 -1.48 8.52 -10.75
CA CYS A 133 -2.34 9.70 -10.79
C CYS A 133 -2.48 10.37 -9.43
N TYR A 134 -2.60 9.57 -8.38
CA TYR A 134 -2.62 10.06 -6.99
C TYR A 134 -1.35 10.85 -6.65
N GLU A 135 -0.18 10.26 -6.86
CA GLU A 135 1.13 10.88 -6.60
C GLU A 135 1.34 12.13 -7.46
N TRP A 136 0.91 12.08 -8.73
CA TRP A 136 0.95 13.25 -9.59
C TRP A 136 0.06 14.39 -9.06
N CYS A 137 -1.19 14.10 -8.68
CA CYS A 137 -2.10 15.12 -8.14
C CYS A 137 -1.64 15.70 -6.80
N GLU A 138 -1.02 14.87 -5.96
CA GLU A 138 -0.40 15.29 -4.72
C GLU A 138 0.79 16.22 -4.99
N SER A 139 1.61 15.92 -6.01
CA SER A 139 2.72 16.78 -6.45
C SER A 139 2.26 18.14 -6.97
N GLN A 140 1.02 18.25 -7.45
CA GLN A 140 0.41 19.52 -7.88
C GLN A 140 -0.15 20.35 -6.71
N GLY A 141 -0.04 19.88 -5.47
CA GLY A 141 -0.51 20.59 -4.27
C GLY A 141 -2.03 20.72 -4.18
N LYS A 142 -2.79 19.81 -4.79
CA LYS A 142 -4.25 19.80 -4.73
C LYS A 142 -4.71 19.13 -3.43
N HIS A 143 -5.77 19.66 -2.81
CA HIS A 143 -6.33 19.13 -1.56
C HIS A 143 -7.86 19.02 -1.64
N LYS A 144 -8.46 18.07 -0.90
CA LYS A 144 -9.93 17.85 -0.80
C LYS A 144 -10.61 17.73 -2.18
N ASP A 145 -11.62 18.55 -2.48
CA ASP A 145 -12.44 18.44 -3.69
C ASP A 145 -11.62 18.64 -4.98
N ASP A 146 -10.58 19.47 -4.91
CA ASP A 146 -9.65 19.68 -6.03
C ASP A 146 -8.75 18.47 -6.29
N PHE A 147 -8.50 17.66 -5.26
CA PHE A 147 -7.70 16.44 -5.36
C PHE A 147 -8.47 15.33 -6.06
N ASP A 148 -9.72 15.07 -5.64
CA ASP A 148 -10.59 14.08 -6.28
C ASP A 148 -10.83 14.44 -7.76
N LYS A 149 -11.05 15.73 -8.05
CA LYS A 149 -11.16 16.24 -9.42
C LYS A 149 -9.88 15.98 -10.22
N CYS A 150 -8.72 16.28 -9.64
CA CYS A 150 -7.43 16.04 -10.28
C CYS A 150 -7.22 14.55 -10.61
N VAL A 151 -7.52 13.65 -9.67
CA VAL A 151 -7.36 12.20 -9.88
C VAL A 151 -8.27 11.73 -11.00
N LYS A 152 -9.53 12.17 -11.03
CA LYS A 152 -10.48 11.85 -12.12
C LYS A 152 -10.01 12.38 -13.48
N GLU A 153 -9.52 13.62 -13.54
CA GLU A 153 -8.94 14.20 -14.76
C GLU A 153 -7.65 13.51 -15.21
N CYS A 154 -6.87 13.00 -14.26
CA CYS A 154 -5.67 12.22 -14.54
C CYS A 154 -6.02 10.85 -15.14
N LEU A 155 -7.04 10.19 -14.60
CA LEU A 155 -7.55 8.92 -15.10
C LEU A 155 -8.33 9.05 -16.42
N GLY A 156 -8.68 10.27 -16.83
CA GLY A 156 -9.47 10.51 -18.04
C GLY A 156 -10.97 10.25 -17.85
N ILE A 157 -11.44 10.22 -16.60
CA ILE A 157 -12.85 10.10 -16.24
C ILE A 157 -13.46 11.50 -16.33
N LYS A 158 -14.08 11.82 -17.47
CA LYS A 158 -14.88 13.05 -17.59
C LYS A 158 -16.25 12.84 -16.94
N ARG A 159 -16.70 13.84 -16.18
CA ARG A 159 -18.12 13.98 -15.81
C ARG A 159 -18.99 14.03 -17.06
#